data_AF-A0A4U1AJJ4-F1
#
_entry.id   AF-A0A4U1AJJ4-F1
#
_cell.length_a   1.000
_cell.length_b   1.000
_cell.length_c   1.000
_cell.angle_alpha   90.00
_cell.angle_beta   90.00
_cell.angle_gamma   90.00
#
_symmetry.space_group_name_H-M   'P 1'
#
loop_
_entity.id
_entity.type
_entity.pdbx_description
1 polymer ?
#
loop_
_entity_poly.entity_id
_entity_poly.type
_entity_poly.pdbx_seq_one_letter_code
_entity_poly.pdbx_strand_id
1 'polypeptide(L)' 'MQNFSEATAKSKGMDHTKSENGLQKLAEYYQSLFDIEENFNYYSRNEYQNAKRKFVKYLMNNRVL' A
#
# COMPACT_ATOMS: atom_id res chain seq x y z
N MET A 1 -23.51 -15.25 -23.50
CA MET A 1 -23.79 -15.37 -22.05
C MET A 1 -23.25 -16.70 -21.58
N GLN A 2 -22.21 -16.70 -20.75
CA GLN A 2 -21.72 -17.91 -20.11
C GLN A 2 -21.91 -17.74 -18.60
N ASN A 3 -22.83 -18.54 -18.07
CA ASN A 3 -23.06 -18.74 -16.65
C ASN A 3 -21.99 -19.68 -16.12
N PHE A 4 -21.30 -19.29 -15.05
CA PHE A 4 -20.54 -20.23 -14.22
C PHE A 4 -20.98 -20.03 -12.77
N SER A 5 -21.65 -21.06 -12.27
CA SER A 5 -22.22 -21.15 -10.94
C SER A 5 -21.14 -21.28 -9.87
N GLU A 6 -21.45 -20.66 -8.74
CA GLU A 6 -20.81 -20.68 -7.42
C GLU A 6 -19.90 -21.86 -7.07
N ALA A 7 -18.68 -21.51 -6.62
CA ALA A 7 -17.98 -22.26 -5.58
C ALA A 7 -17.90 -21.37 -4.33
N THR A 8 -18.73 -21.70 -3.35
CA THR A 8 -18.75 -21.12 -2.01
C THR A 8 -17.49 -21.52 -1.24
N ALA A 9 -16.41 -20.76 -1.42
CA ALA A 9 -15.31 -20.79 -0.48
C ALA A 9 -15.74 -20.00 0.76
N LYS A 10 -16.09 -20.72 1.83
CA LYS A 10 -16.30 -20.20 3.18
C LYS A 10 -15.17 -19.22 3.53
N SER A 11 -15.44 -17.93 3.41
CA SER A 11 -14.63 -16.87 4.00
C SER A 11 -14.76 -17.02 5.51
N LYS A 12 -13.90 -17.85 6.10
CA LYS A 12 -13.59 -17.82 7.53
C LYS A 12 -13.33 -16.35 7.86
N GLY A 13 -14.22 -15.75 8.65
CA GLY A 13 -14.12 -14.37 9.07
C GLY A 13 -12.73 -14.10 9.62
N MET A 14 -11.91 -13.41 8.82
CA MET A 14 -10.71 -12.75 9.30
C MET A 14 -11.22 -11.48 9.96
N ASP A 15 -11.76 -11.64 11.17
CA ASP A 15 -11.86 -10.55 12.12
C ASP A 15 -10.42 -10.21 12.57
N HIS A 16 -9.66 -9.61 11.65
CA HIS A 16 -8.52 -8.80 12.00
C HIS A 16 -9.10 -7.55 12.64
N THR A 17 -9.45 -7.70 13.92
CA THR A 17 -9.03 -6.78 14.97
C THR A 17 -8.19 -5.67 14.37
N LYS A 18 -8.82 -4.51 14.25
CA LYS A 18 -8.23 -3.22 13.88
C LYS A 18 -7.07 -2.95 14.82
N SER A 19 -5.95 -3.63 14.63
CA SER A 19 -4.70 -3.29 15.27
C SER A 19 -4.39 -1.92 14.72
N GLU A 20 -4.48 -0.91 15.58
CA GLU A 20 -4.01 0.42 15.28
C GLU A 20 -2.48 0.35 15.14
N ASN A 21 -2.01 -0.25 14.05
CA ASN A 21 -0.61 -0.35 13.74
C ASN A 21 -0.16 1.04 13.32
N GLY A 22 0.34 1.82 14.29
CA GLY A 22 0.87 3.16 14.05
C GLY A 22 1.91 3.17 12.93
N LEU A 23 2.70 2.09 12.81
CA LEU A 23 3.64 1.88 11.70
C LEU A 23 2.95 1.73 10.34
N GLN A 24 1.79 1.09 10.28
CA GLN A 24 1.02 0.94 9.06
C GLN A 24 0.40 2.29 8.66
N LYS A 25 -0.31 2.96 9.58
CA LYS A 25 -0.87 4.31 9.34
C LYS A 25 0.22 5.28 8.88
N LEU A 26 1.41 5.14 9.44
CA LEU A 26 2.56 5.94 9.07
C LEU A 26 3.09 5.62 7.67
N ALA A 27 3.24 4.35 7.33
CA ALA A 27 3.65 3.95 5.99
C ALA A 27 2.64 4.45 4.94
N GLU A 28 1.33 4.38 5.24
CA GLU A 28 0.25 4.92 4.41
C GLU A 28 0.37 6.43 4.23
N TYR A 29 0.64 7.17 5.32
CA TYR A 29 0.90 8.62 5.25
C TYR A 29 2.10 8.94 4.33
N TYR A 30 3.19 8.19 4.42
CA TYR A 30 4.33 8.43 3.53
C TYR A 30 4.08 8.00 2.08
N GLN A 31 3.24 7.00 1.85
CA GLN A 31 2.80 6.67 0.50
C GLN A 31 1.97 7.80 -0.11
N SER A 32 1.06 8.42 0.66
CA SER A 32 0.25 9.52 0.14
C SER A 32 1.06 10.78 -0.17
N LEU A 33 2.15 11.04 0.56
CA LEU A 33 3.10 12.11 0.20
C LEU A 33 3.83 11.84 -1.12
N PHE A 34 4.04 10.58 -1.47
CA PHE A 34 4.66 10.20 -2.74
C PHE A 34 3.66 10.23 -3.90
N ASP A 35 2.38 9.98 -3.64
CA ASP A 35 1.29 9.92 -4.64
C ASP A 35 0.85 11.32 -5.12
N ILE A 36 1.78 12.07 -5.69
CA ILE A 36 1.57 13.39 -6.30
C ILE A 36 1.75 13.35 -7.82
N GLU A 37 1.11 14.26 -8.53
CA GLU A 37 1.12 14.37 -10.00
C GLU A 37 2.54 14.37 -10.58
N GLU A 38 3.46 15.10 -9.95
CA GLU A 38 4.86 15.17 -10.39
C GLU A 38 5.53 13.80 -10.45
N ASN A 39 5.32 12.95 -9.44
CA ASN A 39 5.90 11.61 -9.40
C ASN A 39 5.23 10.67 -10.42
N PHE A 40 3.93 10.83 -10.69
CA PHE A 40 3.24 10.07 -11.73
C PHE A 40 3.78 10.40 -13.12
N ASN A 41 4.17 11.65 -13.36
CA ASN A 41 4.74 12.10 -14.63
C ASN A 41 6.23 11.80 -14.78
N TYR A 42 6.96 11.66 -13.67
CA TYR A 42 8.40 11.40 -13.67
C TYR A 42 8.76 9.93 -13.83
N TYR A 43 8.07 9.02 -13.12
CA TYR A 43 8.41 7.61 -13.14
C TYR A 43 7.57 6.81 -14.15
N SER A 44 8.19 5.86 -14.84
CA SER A 44 7.42 4.85 -15.56
C SER A 44 6.63 3.96 -14.58
N ARG A 45 5.58 3.29 -15.08
CA ARG A 45 4.75 2.39 -14.25
C ARG A 45 5.56 1.33 -13.50
N ASN A 46 6.64 0.83 -14.11
CA ASN A 46 7.52 -0.18 -13.53
C ASN A 46 8.46 0.41 -12.47
N GLU A 47 8.84 1.68 -12.58
CA GLU A 47 9.73 2.34 -11.64
C GLU A 47 8.98 2.94 -10.45
N TYR A 48 7.74 3.36 -10.66
CA TYR A 48 6.92 4.07 -9.68
C TYR A 48 6.83 3.33 -8.34
N GLN A 49 6.52 2.03 -8.36
CA GLN A 49 6.40 1.23 -7.14
C GLN A 49 7.74 1.06 -6.42
N ASN A 50 8.83 0.90 -7.18
CA ASN A 50 10.17 0.79 -6.61
C ASN A 50 10.64 2.11 -5.98
N ALA A 51 10.37 3.24 -6.65
CA ALA A 51 10.66 4.57 -6.13
C ALA A 51 9.86 4.87 -4.86
N LYS A 52 8.54 4.60 -4.88
CA LYS A 52 7.67 4.72 -3.69
C LYS A 52 8.19 3.90 -2.52
N ARG A 53 8.56 2.64 -2.74
CA ARG A 53 9.10 1.77 -1.69
C ARG A 53 10.41 2.33 -1.10
N LYS A 54 11.31 2.83 -1.95
CA LYS A 54 12.57 3.45 -1.49
C LYS A 54 12.30 4.72 -0.67
N PHE A 55 11.39 5.57 -1.12
CA PHE A 55 10.98 6.79 -0.43
C PHE A 55 10.42 6.50 0.96
N VAL A 56 9.43 5.60 1.06
CA VAL A 56 8.83 5.22 2.34
C VAL A 56 9.88 4.61 3.26
N LYS A 57 10.73 3.70 2.76
CA LYS A 57 11.83 3.10 3.54
C LYS A 57 12.79 4.16 4.07
N TYR A 58 13.18 5.14 3.25
CA TYR A 58 14.05 6.22 3.65
C TYR A 58 13.43 7.02 4.81
N LEU A 59 12.18 7.46 4.68
CA LEU A 59 11.52 8.24 5.73
C LEU A 59 11.32 7.44 7.03
N MET A 60 10.99 6.15 6.93
CA MET A 60 10.85 5.26 8.09
C MET A 60 12.18 5.06 8.82
N ASN A 61 13.29 4.95 8.10
CA ASN A 61 14.61 4.75 8.69
C ASN A 61 15.21 6.04 9.29
N ASN A 62 14.91 7.20 8.71
CA ASN A 62 15.43 8.49 9.19
C ASN A 62 14.53 9.15 10.25
N ARG A 63 13.53 8.40 10.75
CA ARG A 63 12.63 8.84 11.82
C ARG A 63 13.22 8.78 13.23
N VAL A 64 14.42 8.21 13.39
CA VAL A 64 15.10 8.16 14.68
C VAL A 64 15.55 9.59 15.02
N LEU A 65 14.72 10.27 15.80
CA LEU A 65 15.07 11.44 16.61
C LEU A 65 15.88 11.00 17.83
#